data_AF-A0A645A6R3-F1
#
_entry.id   AF-A0A645A6R3-F1
#
_cell.length_a   1.000
_cell.length_b   1.000
_cell.length_c   1.000
_cell.angle_alpha   90.00
_cell.angle_beta   90.00
_cell.angle_gamma   90.00
#
_symmetry.space_group_name_H-M   'P 1'
#
loop_
_entity.id
_entity.type
_entity.pdbx_description
1 polymer ?
#
loop_
_entity_poly.entity_id
_entity_poly.type
_entity_poly.pdbx_seq_one_letter_code
_entity_poly.pdbx_strand_id
1 'polypeptide(L)'
;MSWNLLLEKCKKERNDIVKFFTGKEVNDFVKEIHEKMKQEVLELKDSEILTCDFEQWADYLASKYYIEPIKLFEDNIDKTMSEAKVKRYNHWARTSSYEPEYYMIDGYRITFVIPFDGNEKLLQLKPSTFIMTSFEVASMQGPYDNSCGSFSLEFFYTAQELQEKTNVNEFVESKFKHEFENYRKMITYVNSEVEQYNKGIRSNALQLLDTRKKKATSYAALSQSLNIPMKLSSNAPNIVPLPLKHVVRQPISKPTSKPLSKDYCIADDDYRNIVNIIHNVCASMEATARTFNNTGEEEIRDFILATLGTHYVNMVTGETFRKVGKTDIHIVFENKAAFIGECKIWHGIKKFEEAIEQLFGYSTWKDTKTALIVFNKENKDFVSIQQNVLSWIKSNAKRYEVKNGNIWSCVLHREDTNTDVQVAIALYDITI
;
A
#
# COMPACT_ATOMS: atom_id res chain seq x y z
N MET A 1 24.97 46.49 39.34
CA MET A 1 23.96 45.84 38.47
C MET A 1 24.07 44.35 38.70
N SER A 2 22.95 43.76 39.11
CA SER A 2 22.89 42.68 40.11
C SER A 2 23.38 41.32 39.60
N TRP A 3 24.10 40.59 40.46
CA TRP A 3 24.37 39.15 40.37
C TRP A 3 23.12 38.32 40.02
N ASN A 4 21.92 38.82 40.33
CA ASN A 4 20.66 38.21 39.94
C ASN A 4 20.41 38.21 38.43
N LEU A 5 20.93 39.18 37.66
CA LEU A 5 20.81 39.19 36.19
C LEU A 5 21.71 38.16 35.50
N LEU A 6 22.85 37.82 36.11
CA LEU A 6 23.73 36.73 35.64
C LEU A 6 23.17 35.36 36.04
N LEU A 7 22.61 35.23 37.25
CA LEU A 7 21.89 34.02 37.67
C LEU A 7 20.57 33.81 36.90
N GLU A 8 19.88 34.88 36.50
CA GLU A 8 18.70 34.80 35.60
C GLU A 8 19.08 34.47 34.16
N LYS A 9 20.22 34.97 33.65
CA LYS A 9 20.77 34.52 32.36
C LYS A 9 21.20 33.06 32.38
N CYS A 10 21.88 32.59 33.44
CA CYS A 10 22.19 31.16 33.61
C CYS A 10 20.96 30.30 33.93
N LYS A 11 19.87 30.86 34.46
CA LYS A 11 18.58 30.15 34.60
C LYS A 11 17.79 30.06 33.29
N LYS A 12 17.97 31.01 32.36
CA LYS A 12 17.34 31.01 31.03
C LYS A 12 18.04 30.10 30.01
N GLU A 13 19.24 29.60 30.31
CA GLU A 13 19.94 28.58 29.52
C GLU A 13 19.90 27.19 30.17
N ARG A 14 18.89 26.90 31.01
CA ARG A 14 18.53 25.51 31.26
C ARG A 14 17.69 25.04 30.08
N ASN A 15 18.36 24.54 29.04
CA ASN A 15 17.73 23.47 28.25
C ASN A 15 17.41 22.38 29.26
N ASP A 16 16.13 22.06 29.42
CA ASP A 16 15.72 20.94 30.27
C ASP A 16 16.45 19.69 29.78
N ILE A 17 17.32 19.14 30.62
CA ILE A 17 18.05 17.89 30.32
C ILE A 17 17.01 16.83 29.97
N VAL A 18 17.08 16.29 28.76
CA VAL A 18 16.12 15.31 28.27
C VAL A 18 16.60 13.93 28.72
N LYS A 19 15.72 13.19 29.41
CA LYS A 19 16.02 11.84 29.90
C LYS A 19 15.52 10.79 28.93
N PHE A 20 16.43 9.95 28.44
CA PHE A 20 16.09 8.82 27.60
C PHE A 20 15.81 7.57 28.43
N PHE A 21 14.99 6.67 27.89
CA PHE A 21 14.68 5.35 28.45
C PHE A 21 14.12 5.33 29.89
N THR A 22 13.47 6.41 30.32
CA THR A 22 12.89 6.55 31.67
C THR A 22 11.36 6.52 31.72
N GLY A 23 10.71 6.54 30.56
CA GLY A 23 9.25 6.55 30.45
C GLY A 23 8.63 5.16 30.61
N LYS A 24 7.45 5.00 30.00
CA LYS A 24 6.69 3.74 30.05
C LYS A 24 7.44 2.59 29.37
N GLU A 25 7.09 1.37 29.74
CA GLU A 25 7.68 0.17 29.15
C GLU A 25 7.33 0.05 27.66
N VAL A 26 8.27 -0.46 26.86
CA VAL A 26 8.06 -0.72 25.42
C VAL A 26 6.87 -1.65 25.21
N ASN A 27 6.71 -2.67 26.06
CA ASN A 27 5.59 -3.61 26.00
C ASN A 27 4.23 -2.90 26.16
N ASP A 28 4.12 -1.94 27.07
CA ASP A 28 2.86 -1.21 27.28
C ASP A 28 2.57 -0.26 26.12
N PHE A 29 3.60 0.39 25.56
CA PHE A 29 3.46 1.17 24.33
C PHE A 29 2.95 0.32 23.16
N VAL A 30 3.53 -0.87 22.96
CA VAL A 30 3.14 -1.81 21.91
C VAL A 30 1.69 -2.29 22.12
N LYS A 31 1.30 -2.61 23.35
CA LYS A 31 -0.09 -2.98 23.68
C LYS A 31 -1.08 -1.87 23.36
N GLU A 32 -0.77 -0.61 23.67
CA GLU A 32 -1.63 0.52 23.32
C GLU A 32 -1.83 0.65 21.80
N ILE A 33 -0.77 0.45 21.02
CA ILE A 33 -0.83 0.49 19.55
C ILE A 33 -1.66 -0.68 19.03
N HIS A 34 -1.44 -1.88 19.55
CA HIS A 34 -2.24 -3.06 19.21
C HIS A 34 -3.73 -2.88 19.56
N GLU A 35 -4.05 -2.30 20.71
CA GLU A 35 -5.43 -2.04 21.09
C GLU A 35 -6.08 -1.00 20.16
N LYS A 36 -5.35 0.03 19.73
CA LYS A 36 -5.85 0.97 18.70
C LYS A 36 -6.17 0.27 17.37
N MET A 37 -5.31 -0.66 16.93
CA MET A 37 -5.57 -1.47 15.73
C MET A 37 -6.84 -2.32 15.90
N LYS A 38 -6.99 -2.94 17.07
CA LYS A 38 -8.18 -3.72 17.40
C LYS A 38 -9.45 -2.87 17.43
N GLN A 39 -9.41 -1.66 17.99
CA GLN A 39 -10.55 -0.75 17.97
C GLN A 39 -10.95 -0.35 16.53
N GLU A 40 -9.98 -0.04 15.66
CA GLU A 40 -10.28 0.27 14.26
C GLU A 40 -10.93 -0.93 13.54
N VAL A 41 -10.50 -2.17 13.81
CA VAL A 41 -11.15 -3.36 13.27
C VAL A 41 -12.57 -3.55 13.83
N LEU A 42 -12.80 -3.22 15.10
CA LEU A 42 -14.12 -3.31 15.72
C LEU A 42 -15.12 -2.30 15.14
N GLU A 43 -14.64 -1.12 14.77
CA GLU A 43 -15.44 -0.04 14.14
C GLU A 43 -15.89 -0.36 12.71
N LEU A 44 -15.31 -1.38 12.05
CA LEU A 44 -15.78 -1.84 10.74
C LEU A 44 -17.23 -2.30 10.81
N LYS A 45 -18.05 -1.89 9.84
CA LYS A 45 -19.45 -2.32 9.75
C LYS A 45 -19.52 -3.79 9.38
N ASP A 46 -20.60 -4.46 9.78
CA ASP A 46 -20.81 -5.88 9.44
C ASP A 46 -20.80 -6.13 7.92
N SER A 47 -21.35 -5.21 7.13
CA SER A 47 -21.31 -5.27 5.67
C SER A 47 -19.89 -5.17 5.09
N GLU A 48 -19.00 -4.44 5.77
CA GLU A 48 -17.62 -4.20 5.31
C GLU A 48 -16.73 -5.40 5.64
N ILE A 49 -16.81 -5.94 6.86
CA ILE A 49 -15.97 -7.08 7.26
C ILE A 49 -16.35 -8.39 6.53
N LEU A 50 -17.62 -8.54 6.13
CA LEU A 50 -18.06 -9.73 5.40
C LEU A 50 -17.54 -9.77 3.96
N THR A 51 -17.22 -8.60 3.38
CA THR A 51 -16.88 -8.44 1.96
C THR A 51 -15.45 -7.95 1.73
N CYS A 52 -14.72 -7.56 2.77
CA CYS A 52 -13.37 -7.03 2.64
C CYS A 52 -12.34 -8.12 2.28
N ASP A 53 -11.33 -7.71 1.53
CA ASP A 53 -10.12 -8.51 1.29
C ASP A 53 -9.23 -8.47 2.54
N PHE A 54 -9.09 -9.61 3.19
CA PHE A 54 -8.34 -9.73 4.44
C PHE A 54 -6.84 -9.50 4.24
N GLU A 55 -6.29 -9.86 3.07
CA GLU A 55 -4.86 -9.67 2.80
C GLU A 55 -4.57 -8.18 2.63
N GLN A 56 -5.37 -7.45 1.85
CA GLN A 56 -5.22 -6.01 1.68
C GLN A 56 -5.47 -5.24 2.99
N TRP A 57 -6.46 -5.64 3.79
CA TRP A 57 -6.70 -5.04 5.09
C TRP A 57 -5.61 -5.35 6.10
N ALA A 58 -5.07 -6.57 6.09
CA ALA A 58 -3.94 -6.93 6.93
C ALA A 58 -2.70 -6.11 6.55
N ASP A 59 -2.43 -5.94 5.25
CA ASP A 59 -1.32 -5.11 4.78
C ASP A 59 -1.53 -3.63 5.16
N TYR A 60 -2.76 -3.11 5.04
CA TYR A 60 -3.10 -1.76 5.48
C TYR A 60 -2.85 -1.56 6.98
N LEU A 61 -3.42 -2.41 7.82
CA LEU A 61 -3.31 -2.31 9.26
C LEU A 61 -1.86 -2.53 9.69
N ALA A 62 -1.15 -3.49 9.09
CA ALA A 62 0.27 -3.71 9.31
C ALA A 62 1.08 -2.47 8.97
N SER A 63 0.79 -1.80 7.86
CA SER A 63 1.48 -0.60 7.44
C SER A 63 1.17 0.61 8.32
N LYS A 64 -0.08 0.78 8.75
CA LYS A 64 -0.54 1.92 9.57
C LYS A 64 -0.04 1.85 11.01
N TYR A 65 -0.02 0.65 11.58
CA TYR A 65 0.37 0.42 12.97
C TYR A 65 1.83 -0.06 13.10
N TYR A 66 2.58 -0.07 12.00
CA TYR A 66 4.01 -0.30 12.00
C TYR A 66 4.72 0.76 12.84
N ILE A 67 5.64 0.32 13.69
CA ILE A 67 6.43 1.23 14.53
C ILE A 67 7.83 1.30 13.92
N GLU A 68 8.23 2.46 13.42
CA GLU A 68 9.55 2.65 12.83
C GLU A 68 10.65 2.56 13.90
N PRO A 69 11.56 1.56 13.84
CA PRO A 69 12.68 1.46 14.77
C PRO A 69 13.63 2.65 14.61
N ILE A 70 14.37 2.98 15.67
CA ILE A 70 15.36 4.05 15.64
C ILE A 70 16.57 3.61 14.79
N LYS A 71 16.93 4.40 13.79
CA LYS A 71 18.16 4.21 13.00
C LYS A 71 19.12 5.35 13.29
N LEU A 72 20.33 5.03 13.75
CA LEU A 72 21.41 6.01 13.98
C LEU A 72 22.25 6.18 12.71
N PHE A 73 22.67 7.41 12.42
CA PHE A 73 23.62 7.70 11.32
C PHE A 73 24.97 8.12 11.90
N GLU A 74 25.74 7.13 12.33
CA GLU A 74 26.99 7.34 13.07
C GLU A 74 28.10 7.99 12.22
N ASP A 75 28.09 7.77 10.91
CA ASP A 75 29.03 8.41 9.97
C ASP A 75 28.75 9.91 9.78
N ASN A 76 27.63 10.42 10.29
CA ASN A 76 27.16 11.78 10.15
C ASN A 76 27.11 12.55 11.49
N ILE A 77 27.87 12.09 12.50
CA ILE A 77 27.93 12.77 13.79
C ILE A 77 28.71 14.08 13.66
N ASP A 78 28.04 15.19 13.94
CA ASP A 78 28.66 16.51 13.99
C ASP A 78 29.29 16.77 15.36
N LYS A 79 30.44 17.45 15.36
CA LYS A 79 31.19 17.81 16.57
C LYS A 79 31.46 19.31 16.61
N THR A 80 31.05 19.95 17.70
CA THR A 80 31.28 21.39 17.92
C THR A 80 31.91 21.65 19.29
N MET A 81 32.57 22.80 19.44
CA MET A 81 33.24 23.21 20.67
C MET A 81 32.88 24.66 21.02
N SER A 82 32.64 24.93 22.29
CA SER A 82 32.38 26.27 22.83
C SER A 82 33.03 26.46 24.20
N GLU A 83 33.31 27.70 24.59
CA GLU A 83 33.75 28.02 25.96
C GLU A 83 32.62 27.78 26.96
N ALA A 84 32.94 27.23 28.13
CA ALA A 84 31.96 26.96 29.18
C ALA A 84 32.60 27.01 30.58
N LYS A 85 31.76 27.21 31.61
CA LYS A 85 32.17 27.08 33.01
C LYS A 85 31.90 25.66 33.50
N VAL A 86 32.94 24.99 33.97
CA VAL A 86 32.89 23.58 34.41
C VAL A 86 32.79 23.52 35.93
N LYS A 87 31.75 22.82 36.42
CA LYS A 87 31.53 22.59 37.86
C LYS A 87 32.49 21.50 38.36
N ARG A 88 33.34 21.82 39.34
CA ARG A 88 34.27 20.88 39.98
C ARG A 88 34.01 20.83 41.48
N TYR A 89 33.94 19.62 42.02
CA TYR A 89 33.69 19.41 43.45
C TYR A 89 34.90 19.84 44.28
N ASN A 90 34.62 20.58 45.35
CA ASN A 90 35.63 20.99 46.30
C ASN A 90 35.80 19.92 47.38
N HIS A 91 36.94 19.22 47.37
CA HIS A 91 37.22 18.16 48.33
C HIS A 91 37.29 18.66 49.79
N TRP A 92 37.59 19.95 50.00
CA TRP A 92 37.61 20.58 51.33
C TRP A 92 36.23 20.95 51.87
N ALA A 93 35.17 20.90 51.05
CA ALA A 93 33.81 21.23 51.47
C ALA A 93 33.27 20.29 52.58
N ARG A 94 33.83 19.08 52.70
CA ARG A 94 33.51 18.14 53.80
C ARG A 94 34.26 18.44 55.09
N THR A 95 35.30 19.27 55.02
CA THR A 95 36.23 19.51 56.12
C THR A 95 36.11 20.93 56.68
N SER A 96 35.55 21.87 55.90
CA SER A 96 35.32 23.25 56.31
C SER A 96 33.94 23.72 55.86
N SER A 97 33.13 24.22 56.80
CA SER A 97 31.80 24.78 56.54
C SER A 97 31.84 26.14 55.82
N TYR A 98 33.02 26.75 55.67
CA TYR A 98 33.22 28.02 54.96
C TYR A 98 33.62 27.82 53.49
N GLU A 99 33.96 26.60 53.10
CA GLU A 99 34.36 26.26 51.74
C GLU A 99 33.11 25.98 50.89
N PRO A 100 33.00 26.57 49.68
CA PRO A 100 31.89 26.25 48.79
C PRO A 100 31.99 24.80 48.34
N GLU A 101 30.85 24.12 48.20
CA GLU A 101 30.79 22.71 47.77
C GLU A 101 31.37 22.48 46.36
N TYR A 102 31.33 23.51 45.51
CA TYR A 102 31.82 23.46 44.14
C TYR A 102 32.49 24.75 43.70
N TYR A 103 33.45 24.60 42.78
CA TYR A 103 34.06 25.68 42.02
C TYR A 103 33.60 25.66 40.56
N MET A 104 33.47 26.84 39.96
CA MET A 104 33.22 27.01 38.52
C MET A 104 34.52 27.43 37.84
N ILE A 105 35.08 26.54 37.01
CA ILE A 105 36.40 26.72 36.39
C ILE A 105 36.21 26.96 34.89
N ASP A 106 37.06 27.79 34.29
CA ASP A 106 37.09 27.96 32.83
C ASP A 106 37.46 26.66 32.11
N GLY A 107 36.72 26.36 31.06
CA GLY A 107 36.88 25.16 30.29
C GLY A 107 36.11 25.18 28.99
N TYR A 108 35.93 24.00 28.42
CA TYR A 108 35.34 23.81 27.12
C TYR A 108 34.19 22.82 27.22
N ARG A 109 33.14 23.11 26.45
CA ARG A 109 32.03 22.20 26.17
C ARG A 109 32.19 21.68 24.76
N ILE A 110 32.29 20.36 24.64
CA ILE A 110 32.30 19.66 23.35
C ILE A 110 30.95 18.98 23.18
N THR A 111 30.25 19.33 22.11
CA THR A 111 28.91 18.84 21.81
C THR A 111 28.99 17.93 20.59
N PHE A 112 28.55 16.68 20.77
CA PHE A 112 28.33 15.71 19.70
C PHE A 112 26.85 15.72 19.34
N VAL A 113 26.51 15.94 18.08
CA VAL A 113 25.14 15.89 17.56
C VAL A 113 24.97 14.59 16.78
N ILE A 114 24.13 13.70 17.30
CA ILE A 114 23.91 12.37 16.75
C ILE A 114 22.60 12.37 15.95
N PRO A 115 22.66 12.29 14.62
CA PRO A 115 21.47 12.18 13.79
C PRO A 115 20.83 10.79 13.88
N PHE A 116 19.50 10.76 13.86
CA PHE A 116 18.71 9.54 13.85
C PHE A 116 17.42 9.68 13.03
N ASP A 117 16.85 8.55 12.62
CA ASP A 117 15.55 8.44 11.98
C ASP A 117 14.67 7.40 12.70
N GLY A 118 13.37 7.39 12.41
CA GLY A 118 12.37 6.53 13.05
C GLY A 118 11.58 7.22 14.16
N ASN A 119 10.81 6.43 14.92
CA ASN A 119 9.85 6.99 15.87
C ASN A 119 10.54 7.52 17.13
N GLU A 120 10.66 8.85 17.25
CA GLU A 120 11.28 9.56 18.38
C GLU A 120 10.80 9.12 19.77
N LYS A 121 9.54 8.67 19.89
CA LYS A 121 8.96 8.26 21.18
C LYS A 121 9.70 7.07 21.75
N LEU A 122 10.30 6.23 20.91
CA LEU A 122 11.08 5.06 21.32
C LEU A 122 12.27 5.43 22.21
N LEU A 123 12.88 6.61 22.03
CA LEU A 123 13.99 7.09 22.86
C LEU A 123 13.55 7.43 24.30
N GLN A 124 12.25 7.60 24.53
CA GLN A 124 11.68 7.84 25.85
C GLN A 124 11.18 6.55 26.52
N LEU A 125 11.10 5.43 25.80
CA LEU A 125 10.56 4.17 26.32
C LEU A 125 11.63 3.34 27.02
N LYS A 126 11.22 2.61 28.05
CA LYS A 126 12.10 1.69 28.78
C LYS A 126 11.96 0.26 28.23
N PRO A 127 13.03 -0.36 27.70
CA PRO A 127 13.01 -1.77 27.31
C PRO A 127 13.03 -2.70 28.53
N SER A 128 12.59 -3.95 28.32
CA SER A 128 12.59 -5.00 29.35
C SER A 128 14.00 -5.38 29.80
N THR A 129 14.94 -5.41 28.86
CA THR A 129 16.39 -5.52 29.12
C THR A 129 16.99 -4.13 29.04
N PHE A 130 17.57 -3.63 30.14
CA PHE A 130 18.12 -2.29 30.21
C PHE A 130 19.42 -2.23 31.00
N ILE A 131 20.24 -1.22 30.70
CA ILE A 131 21.45 -0.90 31.43
C ILE A 131 21.07 -0.03 32.63
N MET A 132 21.53 -0.39 33.83
CA MET A 132 21.26 0.36 35.07
C MET A 132 22.13 1.63 35.18
N THR A 133 21.87 2.60 34.31
CA THR A 133 22.49 3.94 34.36
C THR A 133 21.49 4.99 33.91
N SER A 134 21.78 6.27 34.17
CA SER A 134 21.04 7.39 33.61
C SER A 134 21.49 7.68 32.17
N PHE A 135 20.52 8.00 31.31
CA PHE A 135 20.75 8.42 29.93
C PHE A 135 20.19 9.82 29.78
N GLU A 136 21.08 10.81 29.73
CA GLU A 136 20.74 12.22 29.74
C GLU A 136 21.34 12.88 28.49
N VAL A 137 20.50 13.55 27.70
CA VAL A 137 20.92 14.28 26.51
C VAL A 137 20.64 15.76 26.70
N ALA A 138 21.52 16.60 26.18
CA ALA A 138 21.43 18.06 26.36
C ALA A 138 20.31 18.69 25.53
N SER A 139 19.98 18.09 24.39
CA SER A 139 18.86 18.47 23.55
C SER A 139 18.44 17.30 22.67
N MET A 140 17.17 17.33 22.25
CA MET A 140 16.61 16.37 21.32
C MET A 140 15.67 17.10 20.36
N GLN A 141 15.80 16.80 19.08
CA GLN A 141 14.88 17.19 18.03
C GLN A 141 14.39 15.94 17.32
N GLY A 142 13.06 15.80 17.24
CA GLY A 142 12.41 14.76 16.45
C GLY A 142 12.70 14.88 14.96
N PRO A 143 12.60 13.78 14.20
CA PRO A 143 12.48 13.87 12.75
C PRO A 143 11.30 14.76 12.36
N TYR A 144 11.54 15.70 11.45
CA TYR A 144 10.53 16.65 10.99
C TYR A 144 10.67 16.85 9.49
N ASP A 145 9.55 16.75 8.77
CA ASP A 145 9.53 16.69 7.31
C ASP A 145 10.59 15.68 6.80
N ASN A 146 11.47 16.13 5.90
CA ASN A 146 12.53 15.32 5.25
C ASN A 146 13.83 15.31 6.05
N SER A 147 13.85 15.88 7.26
CA SER A 147 15.06 16.00 8.07
C SER A 147 15.07 14.92 9.14
N CYS A 148 16.21 14.23 9.25
CA CYS A 148 16.48 13.34 10.36
C CYS A 148 16.37 14.10 11.69
N GLY A 149 15.91 13.39 12.72
CA GLY A 149 16.01 13.89 14.09
C GLY A 149 17.47 13.93 14.53
N SER A 150 17.74 14.58 15.64
CA SER A 150 19.05 14.53 16.28
C SER A 150 18.95 14.66 17.79
N PHE A 151 19.93 14.13 18.51
CA PHE A 151 20.11 14.41 19.93
C PHE A 151 21.58 14.72 20.21
N SER A 152 21.83 15.51 21.26
CA SER A 152 23.17 15.99 21.56
C SER A 152 23.72 15.49 22.89
N LEU A 153 24.95 14.96 22.88
CA LEU A 153 25.72 14.65 24.08
C LEU A 153 26.76 15.75 24.32
N GLU A 154 26.82 16.25 25.55
CA GLU A 154 27.73 17.33 25.95
C GLU A 154 28.78 16.84 26.95
N PHE A 155 30.05 17.08 26.63
CA PHE A 155 31.17 16.75 27.48
C PHE A 155 31.88 18.02 27.95
N PHE A 156 32.08 18.15 29.25
CA PHE A 156 32.68 19.32 29.88
C PHE A 156 34.08 19.01 30.39
N TYR A 157 35.07 19.75 29.91
CA TYR A 157 36.47 19.60 30.27
C TYR A 157 37.05 20.91 30.77
N THR A 158 37.88 20.87 31.81
CA THR A 158 38.64 22.07 32.19
C THR A 158 39.74 22.34 31.15
N ALA A 159 40.21 23.58 31.06
CA ALA A 159 41.31 23.91 30.15
C ALA A 159 42.57 23.07 30.45
N GLN A 160 42.87 22.84 31.73
CA GLN A 160 43.99 22.02 32.18
C GLN A 160 43.85 20.55 31.72
N GLU A 161 42.67 19.95 31.86
CA GLU A 161 42.44 18.54 31.51
C GLU A 161 42.73 18.23 30.04
N LEU A 162 42.46 19.19 29.14
CA LEU A 162 42.75 19.04 27.71
C LEU A 162 44.23 19.32 27.41
N GLN A 163 44.83 20.33 28.03
CA GLN A 163 46.24 20.70 27.82
C GLN A 163 47.22 19.60 28.24
N GLU A 164 46.86 18.79 29.25
CA GLU A 164 47.67 17.66 29.70
C GLU A 164 47.66 16.45 28.75
N LYS A 165 46.84 16.44 27.69
CA LYS A 165 46.73 15.31 26.77
C LYS A 165 47.59 15.50 25.52
N THR A 166 48.41 14.49 25.24
CA THR A 166 49.23 14.43 24.01
C THR A 166 48.39 14.44 22.74
N ASN A 167 47.22 13.78 22.76
CA ASN A 167 46.25 13.77 21.66
C ASN A 167 44.84 14.05 22.20
N VAL A 168 44.46 15.33 22.22
CA VAL A 168 43.16 15.78 22.73
C VAL A 168 42.01 15.15 21.96
N ASN A 169 42.10 15.08 20.63
CA ASN A 169 41.02 14.56 19.80
C ASN A 169 40.75 13.09 20.11
N GLU A 170 41.78 12.26 20.17
CA GLU A 170 41.65 10.83 20.50
C GLU A 170 41.06 10.60 21.90
N PHE A 171 41.47 11.40 22.89
CA PHE A 171 40.92 11.34 24.24
C PHE A 171 39.43 11.65 24.28
N VAL A 172 38.99 12.71 23.61
CA VAL A 172 37.58 13.11 23.55
C VAL A 172 36.76 12.08 22.77
N GLU A 173 37.25 11.63 21.62
CA GLU A 173 36.60 10.60 20.79
C GLU A 173 36.46 9.26 21.53
N SER A 174 37.48 8.86 22.28
CA SER A 174 37.44 7.62 23.08
C SER A 174 36.37 7.70 24.18
N LYS A 175 36.30 8.83 24.90
CA LYS A 175 35.24 9.06 25.90
C LYS A 175 33.86 9.05 25.28
N PHE A 176 33.68 9.77 24.17
CA PHE A 176 32.42 9.79 23.44
C PHE A 176 31.99 8.38 23.04
N LYS A 177 32.87 7.62 22.37
CA LYS A 177 32.58 6.25 21.93
C LYS A 177 32.21 5.33 23.09
N HIS A 178 32.92 5.43 24.23
CA HIS A 178 32.64 4.61 25.40
C HIS A 178 31.25 4.89 25.98
N GLU A 179 30.87 6.17 26.10
CA GLU A 179 29.56 6.54 26.61
C GLU A 179 28.45 6.21 25.60
N PHE A 180 28.66 6.57 24.33
CA PHE A 180 27.72 6.36 23.23
C PHE A 180 27.39 4.88 23.00
N GLU A 181 28.31 3.96 23.30
CA GLU A 181 28.03 2.52 23.23
C GLU A 181 26.85 2.09 24.11
N ASN A 182 26.69 2.68 25.30
CA ASN A 182 25.55 2.35 26.14
C ASN A 182 24.24 2.85 25.51
N TYR A 183 24.24 4.02 24.86
CA TYR A 183 23.09 4.52 24.11
C TYR A 183 22.76 3.59 22.92
N ARG A 184 23.77 3.16 22.15
CA ARG A 184 23.61 2.21 21.04
C ARG A 184 22.95 0.91 21.52
N LYS A 185 23.42 0.36 22.63
CA LYS A 185 22.85 -0.87 23.22
C LYS A 185 21.41 -0.68 23.66
N MET A 186 21.11 0.42 24.36
CA MET A 186 19.74 0.71 24.79
C MET A 186 18.79 0.85 23.61
N ILE A 187 19.20 1.56 22.56
CA ILE A 187 18.44 1.67 21.31
C ILE A 187 18.25 0.30 20.65
N THR A 188 19.28 -0.55 20.67
CA THR A 188 19.19 -1.91 20.14
C THR A 188 18.17 -2.74 20.90
N TYR A 189 18.11 -2.64 22.23
CA TYR A 189 17.10 -3.34 23.04
C TYR A 189 15.68 -2.84 22.72
N VAL A 190 15.45 -1.53 22.68
CA VAL A 190 14.15 -0.96 22.30
C VAL A 190 13.74 -1.42 20.89
N ASN A 191 14.64 -1.31 19.92
CA ASN A 191 14.37 -1.73 18.54
C ASN A 191 14.05 -3.21 18.44
N SER A 192 14.74 -4.07 19.18
CA SER A 192 14.51 -5.52 19.11
C SER A 192 13.09 -5.93 19.55
N GLU A 193 12.56 -5.29 20.59
CA GLU A 193 11.19 -5.52 21.07
C GLU A 193 10.14 -5.00 20.07
N VAL A 194 10.39 -3.82 19.51
CA VAL A 194 9.54 -3.21 18.48
C VAL A 194 9.55 -4.05 17.19
N GLU A 195 10.70 -4.55 16.77
CA GLU A 195 10.83 -5.43 15.62
C GLU A 195 10.12 -6.77 15.84
N GLN A 196 10.15 -7.31 17.06
CA GLN A 196 9.39 -8.51 17.40
C GLN A 196 7.89 -8.28 17.23
N TYR A 197 7.38 -7.13 17.68
CA TYR A 197 5.99 -6.73 17.42
C TYR A 197 5.70 -6.58 15.92
N ASN A 198 6.54 -5.82 15.20
CA ASN A 198 6.38 -5.56 13.77
C ASN A 198 6.39 -6.84 12.93
N LYS A 199 7.17 -7.86 13.31
CA LYS A 199 7.16 -9.18 12.65
C LYS A 199 5.81 -9.89 12.78
N GLY A 200 5.11 -9.70 13.89
CA GLY A 200 3.81 -10.32 14.18
C GLY A 200 2.60 -9.50 13.74
N ILE A 201 2.77 -8.22 13.39
CA ILE A 201 1.67 -7.27 13.22
C ILE A 201 0.64 -7.71 12.17
N ARG A 202 1.11 -8.28 11.05
CA ARG A 202 0.24 -8.74 9.96
C ARG A 202 -0.60 -9.94 10.37
N SER A 203 0.01 -10.92 11.04
CA SER A 203 -0.69 -12.11 11.56
C SER A 203 -1.75 -11.70 12.59
N ASN A 204 -1.39 -10.79 13.48
CA ASN A 204 -2.31 -10.22 14.47
C ASN A 204 -3.49 -9.49 13.80
N ALA A 205 -3.24 -8.71 12.74
CA ALA A 205 -4.30 -8.04 11.97
C ALA A 205 -5.28 -9.05 11.34
N LEU A 206 -4.77 -10.12 10.70
CA LEU A 206 -5.60 -11.20 10.15
C LEU A 206 -6.47 -11.87 11.22
N GLN A 207 -5.90 -12.16 12.39
CA GLN A 207 -6.64 -12.77 13.50
C GLN A 207 -7.76 -11.87 14.02
N LEU A 208 -7.52 -10.55 14.10
CA LEU A 208 -8.55 -9.59 14.51
C LEU A 208 -9.68 -9.50 13.48
N LEU A 209 -9.36 -9.45 12.19
CA LEU A 209 -10.33 -9.43 11.10
C LEU A 209 -11.18 -10.71 11.08
N ASP A 210 -10.57 -11.88 11.24
CA ASP A 210 -11.27 -13.17 11.33
C ASP A 210 -12.20 -13.24 12.54
N THR A 211 -11.74 -12.79 13.71
CA THR A 211 -12.56 -12.70 14.93
C THR A 211 -13.77 -11.78 14.72
N ARG A 212 -13.55 -10.61 14.08
CA ARG A 212 -14.63 -9.65 13.77
C ARG A 212 -15.63 -10.21 12.77
N LYS A 213 -15.18 -10.95 11.75
CA LYS A 213 -16.04 -11.60 10.75
C LYS A 213 -16.87 -12.71 11.35
N LYS A 214 -16.29 -13.58 12.18
CA LYS A 214 -17.03 -14.61 12.92
C LYS A 214 -18.17 -14.01 13.75
N LYS A 215 -17.92 -12.87 14.39
CA LYS A 215 -18.93 -12.12 15.15
C LYS A 215 -20.04 -11.51 14.26
N ALA A 216 -19.68 -10.99 13.08
CA ALA A 216 -20.67 -10.48 12.11
C ALA A 216 -21.56 -11.59 11.55
N THR A 217 -20.97 -12.74 11.19
CA THR A 217 -21.70 -13.88 10.65
C THR A 217 -22.66 -14.50 11.67
N SER A 218 -22.24 -14.63 12.94
CA SER A 218 -23.14 -15.14 14.00
C SER A 218 -24.31 -14.21 14.27
N TYR A 219 -24.10 -12.89 14.20
CA TYR A 219 -25.17 -11.90 14.28
C TYR A 219 -26.14 -11.99 13.10
N ALA A 220 -25.63 -12.13 11.87
CA ALA A 220 -26.45 -12.29 10.66
C ALA A 220 -27.30 -13.58 10.70
N ALA A 221 -26.72 -14.70 11.12
CA ALA A 221 -27.43 -15.97 11.30
C ALA A 221 -28.51 -15.87 12.38
N LEU A 222 -28.24 -15.19 13.50
CA LEU A 222 -29.20 -14.94 14.56
C LEU A 222 -30.34 -14.02 14.11
N SER A 223 -30.04 -12.93 13.38
CA SER A 223 -31.03 -12.01 12.82
C SER A 223 -31.96 -12.69 11.81
N GLN A 224 -31.44 -13.60 10.97
CA GLN A 224 -32.24 -14.42 10.05
C GLN A 224 -33.15 -15.39 10.81
N SER A 225 -32.66 -16.02 11.88
CA SER A 225 -33.48 -16.90 12.72
C SER A 225 -34.59 -16.16 13.48
N LEU A 226 -34.47 -14.83 13.63
CA LEU A 226 -35.40 -13.97 14.35
C LEU A 226 -36.37 -13.16 13.45
N ASN A 227 -36.38 -13.35 12.12
CA ASN A 227 -37.29 -12.65 11.17
C ASN A 227 -37.26 -11.11 11.25
N ILE A 228 -36.11 -10.48 11.48
CA ILE A 228 -35.98 -9.01 11.54
C ILE A 228 -35.42 -8.46 10.22
N PRO A 229 -36.15 -7.60 9.46
CA PRO A 229 -35.68 -7.04 8.19
C PRO A 229 -34.65 -5.92 8.39
N MET A 230 -33.48 -6.03 7.73
CA MET A 230 -32.40 -5.02 7.77
C MET A 230 -32.73 -3.79 6.91
N LYS A 231 -32.65 -2.58 7.50
CA LYS A 231 -32.70 -1.31 6.75
C LYS A 231 -31.30 -0.80 6.43
N LEU A 232 -31.06 -0.45 5.15
CA LEU A 232 -29.87 0.26 4.68
C LEU A 232 -30.16 1.78 4.61
N SER A 233 -29.26 2.63 5.11
CA SER A 233 -29.40 4.09 5.04
C SER A 233 -28.63 4.71 3.88
N SER A 234 -29.27 5.70 3.26
CA SER A 234 -28.78 6.61 2.22
C SER A 234 -27.90 7.74 2.76
N ASN A 235 -26.71 7.97 2.17
CA ASN A 235 -26.14 9.29 1.79
C ASN A 235 -24.60 9.27 1.69
N ALA A 236 -24.06 9.80 0.58
CA ALA A 236 -22.71 10.38 0.52
C ALA A 236 -22.58 11.34 -0.68
N PRO A 237 -22.10 12.58 -0.48
CA PRO A 237 -21.51 13.38 -1.55
C PRO A 237 -20.06 13.81 -1.26
N ASN A 238 -19.18 13.45 -2.22
CA ASN A 238 -18.23 14.28 -2.98
C ASN A 238 -17.15 15.18 -2.30
N ILE A 239 -15.87 14.99 -2.70
CA ILE A 239 -14.92 15.95 -3.36
C ILE A 239 -13.43 15.61 -3.08
N VAL A 240 -12.61 15.71 -4.15
CA VAL A 240 -11.14 15.52 -4.35
C VAL A 240 -10.46 16.92 -4.21
N PRO A 241 -9.19 17.15 -3.74
CA PRO A 241 -7.97 16.92 -4.56
C PRO A 241 -6.58 16.71 -3.88
N LEU A 242 -5.64 16.19 -4.70
CA LEU A 242 -4.20 15.95 -4.48
C LEU A 242 -3.34 17.22 -4.63
N PRO A 243 -2.14 17.29 -3.99
CA PRO A 243 -0.86 17.18 -4.73
C PRO A 243 0.30 16.43 -4.01
N LEU A 244 1.32 16.00 -4.78
CA LEU A 244 2.55 15.20 -4.47
C LEU A 244 3.72 16.08 -3.92
N LYS A 245 4.81 15.63 -3.24
CA LYS A 245 5.30 14.35 -2.68
C LYS A 245 6.40 14.65 -1.62
N HIS A 246 6.37 13.96 -0.49
CA HIS A 246 7.50 13.68 0.42
C HIS A 246 7.64 12.15 0.44
N VAL A 247 8.85 11.59 0.50
CA VAL A 247 9.00 10.12 0.67
C VAL A 247 8.80 9.78 2.14
N VAL A 248 7.57 9.95 2.62
CA VAL A 248 7.03 9.15 3.72
C VAL A 248 6.72 7.79 3.10
N ARG A 249 7.04 6.68 3.77
CA ARG A 249 6.36 5.42 3.45
C ARG A 249 4.89 5.63 3.77
N GLN A 250 4.13 6.02 2.76
CA GLN A 250 2.69 6.21 2.87
C GLN A 250 2.13 4.91 3.45
N PRO A 251 1.36 4.94 4.54
CA PRO A 251 0.53 3.79 4.86
C PRO A 251 -0.26 3.49 3.60
N ILE A 252 -0.34 2.21 3.22
CA ILE A 252 -1.23 1.76 2.15
C ILE A 252 -2.53 2.53 2.33
N SER A 253 -3.04 3.19 1.28
CA SER A 253 -4.26 4.00 1.43
C SER A 253 -5.32 3.15 2.12
N LYS A 254 -6.00 3.69 3.15
CA LYS A 254 -7.10 2.99 3.84
C LYS A 254 -7.93 2.30 2.77
N PRO A 255 -8.11 0.96 2.81
CA PRO A 255 -8.88 0.28 1.80
C PRO A 255 -10.26 0.92 1.85
N THR A 256 -10.54 1.75 0.85
CA THR A 256 -11.88 2.30 0.68
C THR A 256 -12.74 1.07 0.48
N SER A 257 -13.74 0.86 1.36
CA SER A 257 -14.82 -0.04 1.02
C SER A 257 -15.39 0.53 -0.27
N LYS A 258 -15.04 -0.11 -1.39
CA LYS A 258 -15.62 0.26 -2.66
C LYS A 258 -17.13 0.14 -2.42
N PRO A 259 -17.92 1.23 -2.57
CA PRO A 259 -19.35 1.07 -2.64
C PRO A 259 -19.59 0.06 -3.75
N LEU A 260 -20.38 -0.99 -3.47
CA LEU A 260 -20.69 -2.11 -4.38
C LEU A 260 -20.62 -1.64 -5.85
N SER A 261 -19.46 -1.77 -6.49
CA SER A 261 -19.41 -1.78 -7.93
C SER A 261 -19.92 -3.16 -8.25
N LYS A 262 -20.88 -3.22 -9.17
CA LYS A 262 -21.48 -4.46 -9.67
C LYS A 262 -20.47 -5.36 -10.41
N ASP A 263 -19.17 -5.13 -10.24
CA ASP A 263 -18.17 -5.53 -11.19
C ASP A 263 -17.30 -6.63 -10.57
N TYR A 264 -17.91 -7.82 -10.51
CA TYR A 264 -17.14 -9.06 -10.69
C TYR A 264 -16.65 -9.23 -12.14
N CYS A 265 -16.94 -8.26 -13.01
CA CYS A 265 -16.52 -8.18 -14.39
C CYS A 265 -15.41 -7.15 -14.61
N ILE A 266 -14.72 -7.25 -15.74
CA ILE A 266 -13.78 -6.24 -16.24
C ILE A 266 -14.42 -4.84 -16.19
N ALA A 267 -13.63 -3.80 -15.87
CA ALA A 267 -14.11 -2.42 -15.89
C ALA A 267 -14.61 -2.02 -17.30
N ASP A 268 -15.60 -1.14 -17.39
CA ASP A 268 -16.11 -0.66 -18.70
C ASP A 268 -15.00 -0.05 -19.58
N ASP A 269 -14.05 0.64 -18.96
CA ASP A 269 -12.92 1.26 -19.65
C ASP A 269 -11.97 0.22 -20.24
N ASP A 270 -11.62 -0.79 -19.45
CA ASP A 270 -10.75 -1.89 -19.88
C ASP A 270 -11.42 -2.76 -20.95
N TYR A 271 -12.72 -3.06 -20.78
CA TYR A 271 -13.52 -3.77 -21.78
C TYR A 271 -13.53 -3.04 -23.12
N ARG A 272 -13.85 -1.74 -23.11
CA ARG A 272 -13.85 -0.92 -24.31
C ARG A 272 -12.48 -0.85 -24.95
N ASN A 273 -11.41 -0.77 -24.16
CA ASN A 273 -10.05 -0.76 -24.67
C ASN A 273 -9.70 -2.09 -25.38
N ILE A 274 -10.02 -3.23 -24.78
CA ILE A 274 -9.80 -4.56 -25.39
C ILE A 274 -10.57 -4.69 -26.70
N VAL A 275 -11.86 -4.36 -26.71
CA VAL A 275 -12.69 -4.41 -27.93
C VAL A 275 -12.13 -3.49 -29.02
N ASN A 276 -11.63 -2.30 -28.66
CA ASN A 276 -11.00 -1.39 -29.61
C ASN A 276 -9.68 -1.94 -30.18
N ILE A 277 -8.83 -2.58 -29.37
CA ILE A 277 -7.59 -3.21 -29.84
C ILE A 277 -7.90 -4.35 -30.80
N ILE A 278 -8.85 -5.22 -30.44
CA ILE A 278 -9.34 -6.30 -31.31
C ILE A 278 -9.84 -5.71 -32.63
N HIS A 279 -10.63 -4.64 -32.56
CA HIS A 279 -11.15 -3.98 -33.76
C HIS A 279 -10.03 -3.48 -34.69
N ASN A 280 -9.03 -2.79 -34.14
CA ASN A 280 -7.91 -2.28 -34.93
C ASN A 280 -7.13 -3.41 -35.63
N VAL A 281 -6.92 -4.53 -34.93
CA VAL A 281 -6.25 -5.71 -35.49
C VAL A 281 -7.08 -6.33 -36.61
N CYS A 282 -8.37 -6.56 -36.38
CA CYS A 282 -9.25 -7.18 -37.37
C CYS A 282 -9.48 -6.28 -38.59
N ALA A 283 -9.57 -4.96 -38.42
CA ALA A 283 -9.61 -4.01 -39.53
C ALA A 283 -8.33 -4.08 -40.38
N SER A 284 -7.16 -4.27 -39.75
CA SER A 284 -5.90 -4.52 -40.47
C SER A 284 -5.92 -5.85 -41.23
N MET A 285 -6.61 -6.88 -40.71
CA MET A 285 -6.80 -8.17 -41.40
C MET A 285 -7.69 -8.01 -42.63
N GLU A 286 -8.79 -7.24 -42.56
CA GLU A 286 -9.64 -6.91 -43.72
C GLU A 286 -8.84 -6.20 -44.80
N ALA A 287 -8.03 -5.20 -44.44
CA ALA A 287 -7.15 -4.49 -45.38
C ALA A 287 -6.10 -5.41 -46.03
N THR A 288 -5.79 -6.54 -45.39
CA THR A 288 -4.83 -7.55 -45.87
C THR A 288 -5.50 -8.91 -46.09
N ALA A 289 -6.77 -8.91 -46.55
CA ALA A 289 -7.62 -10.10 -46.71
C ALA A 289 -6.92 -11.27 -47.43
N ARG A 290 -6.07 -10.99 -48.43
CA ARG A 290 -5.30 -12.00 -49.16
C ARG A 290 -4.42 -12.89 -48.26
N THR A 291 -3.90 -12.32 -47.17
CA THR A 291 -3.06 -13.00 -46.19
C THR A 291 -3.89 -13.84 -45.23
N PHE A 292 -5.00 -13.29 -44.73
CA PHE A 292 -5.81 -13.91 -43.67
C PHE A 292 -6.96 -14.79 -44.21
N ASN A 293 -7.26 -14.77 -45.50
CA ASN A 293 -8.28 -15.68 -46.05
C ASN A 293 -7.86 -17.16 -45.99
N ASN A 294 -6.56 -17.46 -45.88
CA ASN A 294 -6.10 -18.85 -45.75
C ASN A 294 -5.87 -19.28 -44.28
N THR A 295 -6.05 -18.38 -43.31
CA THR A 295 -5.86 -18.68 -41.88
C THR A 295 -7.15 -19.23 -41.24
N GLY A 296 -7.03 -20.18 -40.32
CA GLY A 296 -8.15 -20.72 -39.55
C GLY A 296 -8.48 -19.87 -38.32
N GLU A 297 -9.51 -20.29 -37.59
CA GLU A 297 -9.97 -19.60 -36.36
C GLU A 297 -8.85 -19.52 -35.31
N GLU A 298 -8.03 -20.58 -35.17
CA GLU A 298 -6.94 -20.64 -34.17
C GLU A 298 -5.81 -19.65 -34.50
N GLU A 299 -5.40 -19.55 -35.76
CA GLU A 299 -4.33 -18.63 -36.17
C GLU A 299 -4.75 -17.17 -36.06
N ILE A 300 -6.01 -16.86 -36.39
CA ILE A 300 -6.58 -15.52 -36.22
C ILE A 300 -6.61 -15.15 -34.73
N ARG A 301 -7.05 -16.08 -33.86
CA ARG A 301 -7.01 -15.89 -32.40
C ARG A 301 -5.60 -15.59 -31.91
N ASP A 302 -4.62 -16.39 -32.32
CA ASP A 302 -3.23 -16.24 -31.85
C ASP A 302 -2.64 -14.88 -32.24
N PHE A 303 -2.99 -14.36 -33.41
CA PHE A 303 -2.58 -13.02 -33.84
C PHE A 303 -3.22 -11.90 -33.01
N ILE A 304 -4.51 -12.04 -32.68
CA ILE A 304 -5.23 -11.10 -31.79
C ILE A 304 -4.60 -11.11 -30.39
N LEU A 305 -4.33 -12.30 -29.83
CA LEU A 305 -3.67 -12.46 -28.53
C LEU A 305 -2.28 -11.85 -28.49
N ALA A 306 -1.46 -12.10 -29.52
CA ALA A 306 -0.12 -11.52 -29.63
C ALA A 306 -0.17 -9.99 -29.63
N THR A 307 -1.15 -9.40 -30.32
CA THR A 307 -1.32 -7.95 -30.36
C THR A 307 -1.83 -7.39 -29.03
N LEU A 308 -2.79 -8.06 -28.38
CA LEU A 308 -3.22 -7.67 -27.03
C LEU A 308 -2.05 -7.69 -26.04
N GLY A 309 -1.14 -8.66 -26.15
CA GLY A 309 0.07 -8.74 -25.34
C GLY A 309 1.01 -7.52 -25.44
N THR A 310 1.02 -6.80 -26.56
CA THR A 310 1.87 -5.60 -26.72
C THR A 310 1.31 -4.37 -25.99
N HIS A 311 0.00 -4.34 -25.75
CA HIS A 311 -0.67 -3.23 -25.08
C HIS A 311 -0.76 -3.42 -23.55
N TYR A 312 -0.63 -4.66 -23.06
CA TYR A 312 -0.81 -5.02 -21.64
C TYR A 312 0.47 -5.56 -20.97
N VAL A 313 1.65 -5.13 -21.42
CA VAL A 313 3.00 -5.65 -21.05
C VAL A 313 3.26 -5.82 -19.55
N ASN A 314 2.75 -4.92 -18.69
CA ASN A 314 2.98 -4.96 -17.24
C ASN A 314 1.96 -5.81 -16.46
N MET A 315 0.95 -6.37 -17.14
CA MET A 315 -0.08 -7.26 -16.56
C MET A 315 0.09 -8.71 -17.03
N VAL A 316 1.14 -9.00 -17.80
CA VAL A 316 1.42 -10.34 -18.32
C VAL A 316 2.21 -11.14 -17.28
N THR A 317 1.50 -11.85 -16.41
CA THR A 317 2.05 -13.09 -15.87
C THR A 317 1.80 -14.19 -16.90
N GLY A 318 2.57 -15.27 -16.90
CA GLY A 318 2.38 -16.40 -17.83
C GLY A 318 0.97 -17.04 -17.78
N GLU A 319 0.13 -16.61 -16.84
CA GLU A 319 -1.26 -17.05 -16.65
C GLU A 319 -2.33 -16.08 -17.19
N THR A 320 -1.97 -14.88 -17.66
CA THR A 320 -2.93 -13.83 -18.09
C THR A 320 -3.75 -14.22 -19.33
N PHE A 321 -3.22 -15.11 -20.18
CA PHE A 321 -3.89 -15.62 -21.37
C PHE A 321 -4.03 -17.15 -21.26
N ARG A 322 -5.19 -17.64 -20.79
CA ARG A 322 -5.46 -19.08 -20.68
C ARG A 322 -6.24 -19.56 -21.89
N LYS A 323 -5.89 -20.72 -22.45
CA LYS A 323 -6.67 -21.40 -23.50
C LYS A 323 -7.81 -22.18 -22.82
N VAL A 324 -9.06 -21.68 -22.91
CA VAL A 324 -10.26 -22.39 -22.47
C VAL A 324 -11.06 -22.73 -23.72
N GLY A 325 -10.74 -23.86 -24.36
CA GLY A 325 -11.29 -24.21 -25.67
C GLY A 325 -10.32 -23.96 -26.83
N LYS A 326 -10.70 -24.34 -28.05
CA LYS A 326 -9.79 -24.28 -29.22
C LYS A 326 -9.78 -22.93 -29.91
N THR A 327 -10.76 -22.05 -29.68
CA THR A 327 -10.97 -20.82 -30.47
C THR A 327 -11.13 -19.56 -29.60
N ASP A 328 -11.20 -19.75 -28.29
CA ASP A 328 -11.54 -18.70 -27.33
C ASP A 328 -10.33 -17.82 -26.93
N ILE A 329 -10.60 -16.53 -26.75
CA ILE A 329 -9.72 -15.49 -26.19
C ILE A 329 -10.15 -15.27 -24.74
N HIS A 330 -9.34 -15.71 -23.77
CA HIS A 330 -9.62 -15.48 -22.36
C HIS A 330 -8.53 -14.66 -21.70
N ILE A 331 -8.92 -13.51 -21.14
CA ILE A 331 -8.02 -12.56 -20.46
C ILE A 331 -8.38 -12.53 -18.97
N VAL A 332 -7.40 -12.89 -18.14
CA VAL A 332 -7.53 -13.01 -16.69
C VAL A 332 -6.85 -11.82 -16.01
N PHE A 333 -7.56 -11.14 -15.11
CA PHE A 333 -7.03 -10.03 -14.31
C PHE A 333 -7.02 -10.42 -12.83
N GLU A 334 -5.86 -10.32 -12.15
CA GLU A 334 -5.72 -10.52 -10.69
C GLU A 334 -6.52 -11.72 -10.14
N ASN A 335 -6.35 -12.90 -10.76
CA ASN A 335 -7.03 -14.15 -10.38
C ASN A 335 -8.57 -14.18 -10.61
N LYS A 336 -9.09 -13.33 -11.49
CA LYS A 336 -10.51 -13.28 -11.91
C LYS A 336 -10.61 -13.39 -13.44
N ALA A 337 -11.55 -14.19 -13.94
CA ALA A 337 -11.97 -14.13 -15.34
C ALA A 337 -12.54 -12.73 -15.59
N ALA A 338 -12.07 -12.03 -16.63
CA ALA A 338 -12.52 -10.66 -16.87
C ALA A 338 -13.00 -10.43 -18.30
N PHE A 339 -12.47 -11.12 -19.30
CA PHE A 339 -12.96 -11.02 -20.69
C PHE A 339 -12.90 -12.37 -21.39
N ILE A 340 -14.01 -12.74 -22.04
CA ILE A 340 -14.11 -13.92 -22.90
C ILE A 340 -14.50 -13.43 -24.30
N GLY A 341 -13.65 -13.69 -25.28
CA GLY A 341 -13.91 -13.49 -26.69
C GLY A 341 -13.99 -14.83 -27.40
N GLU A 342 -14.86 -14.98 -28.39
CA GLU A 342 -14.89 -16.15 -29.27
C GLU A 342 -14.69 -15.71 -30.72
N CYS A 343 -13.81 -16.41 -31.43
CA CYS A 343 -13.51 -16.18 -32.85
C CYS A 343 -14.24 -17.22 -33.70
N LYS A 344 -15.01 -16.77 -34.71
CA LYS A 344 -15.75 -17.67 -35.60
C LYS A 344 -15.63 -17.30 -37.07
N ILE A 345 -15.53 -18.29 -37.95
CA ILE A 345 -15.72 -18.08 -39.39
C ILE A 345 -17.21 -18.22 -39.71
N TRP A 346 -17.75 -17.26 -40.46
CA TRP A 346 -19.15 -17.24 -40.88
C TRP A 346 -19.46 -18.41 -41.80
N HIS A 347 -20.43 -19.24 -41.39
CA HIS A 347 -21.00 -20.34 -42.18
C HIS A 347 -22.53 -20.35 -42.10
N GLY A 348 -23.13 -19.17 -41.90
CA GLY A 348 -24.58 -18.99 -41.76
C GLY A 348 -25.06 -18.77 -40.32
N ILE A 349 -26.31 -18.34 -40.20
CA ILE A 349 -26.89 -17.86 -38.93
C ILE A 349 -26.94 -18.92 -37.83
N LYS A 350 -27.13 -20.20 -38.17
CA LYS A 350 -27.13 -21.29 -37.19
C LYS A 350 -25.79 -21.44 -36.49
N LYS A 351 -24.68 -21.29 -37.25
CA LYS A 351 -23.32 -21.36 -36.69
C LYS A 351 -22.98 -20.15 -35.84
N PHE A 352 -23.58 -19.00 -36.17
CA PHE A 352 -23.51 -17.81 -35.34
C PHE A 352 -24.25 -18.00 -34.00
N GLU A 353 -25.45 -18.60 -34.01
CA GLU A 353 -26.21 -18.94 -32.81
C GLU A 353 -25.45 -19.91 -31.90
N GLU A 354 -24.92 -21.00 -32.48
CA GLU A 354 -24.07 -21.96 -31.76
C GLU A 354 -22.86 -21.27 -31.10
N ALA A 355 -22.27 -20.26 -31.74
CA ALA A 355 -21.14 -19.52 -31.19
C ALA A 355 -21.53 -18.62 -30.00
N ILE A 356 -22.73 -18.02 -30.01
CA ILE A 356 -23.28 -17.30 -28.85
C ILE A 356 -23.54 -18.25 -27.68
N GLU A 357 -24.10 -19.43 -27.95
CA GLU A 357 -24.32 -20.46 -26.93
C GLU A 357 -22.99 -20.96 -26.35
N GLN A 358 -21.98 -21.17 -27.18
CA GLN A 358 -20.61 -21.52 -26.75
C GLN A 358 -20.02 -20.43 -25.85
N LEU A 359 -20.13 -19.17 -26.26
CA LEU A 359 -19.67 -18.02 -25.48
C LEU A 359 -20.30 -17.99 -24.07
N PHE A 360 -21.59 -18.32 -23.96
CA PHE A 360 -22.27 -18.43 -22.67
C PHE A 360 -21.89 -19.70 -21.89
N GLY A 361 -21.62 -20.81 -22.57
CA GLY A 361 -21.15 -22.05 -21.96
C GLY A 361 -19.80 -21.88 -21.24
N TYR A 362 -18.91 -21.05 -21.79
CA TYR A 362 -17.62 -20.71 -21.16
C TYR A 362 -17.72 -19.63 -20.09
N SER A 363 -18.74 -18.77 -20.18
CA SER A 363 -18.96 -17.71 -19.21
C SER A 363 -19.44 -18.30 -17.89
N THR A 364 -18.79 -17.96 -16.78
CA THR A 364 -19.32 -18.24 -15.44
C THR A 364 -20.44 -17.25 -15.09
N TRP A 365 -21.22 -17.49 -14.04
CA TRP A 365 -22.22 -16.52 -13.55
C TRP A 365 -21.64 -15.15 -13.17
N LYS A 366 -20.30 -15.02 -13.12
CA LYS A 366 -19.57 -13.78 -12.81
C LYS A 366 -19.14 -13.01 -14.06
N ASP A 367 -19.14 -13.62 -15.24
CA ASP A 367 -18.64 -13.04 -16.48
C ASP A 367 -19.77 -12.30 -17.21
N THR A 368 -19.85 -10.98 -17.03
CA THR A 368 -20.91 -10.16 -17.63
C THR A 368 -20.49 -9.42 -18.91
N LYS A 369 -19.26 -9.62 -19.41
CA LYS A 369 -18.71 -8.90 -20.55
C LYS A 369 -17.90 -9.81 -21.47
N THR A 370 -18.39 -9.98 -22.70
CA THR A 370 -17.83 -10.89 -23.69
C THR A 370 -17.78 -10.26 -25.09
N ALA A 371 -17.14 -10.94 -26.04
CA ALA A 371 -17.14 -10.56 -27.44
C ALA A 371 -17.29 -11.77 -28.38
N LEU A 372 -18.02 -11.60 -29.48
CA LEU A 372 -18.08 -12.54 -30.58
C LEU A 372 -17.52 -11.85 -31.83
N ILE A 373 -16.44 -12.41 -32.37
CA ILE A 373 -15.69 -11.86 -33.51
C ILE A 373 -15.88 -12.82 -34.67
N VAL A 374 -16.57 -12.38 -35.72
CA VAL A 374 -16.94 -13.25 -36.83
C VAL A 374 -16.28 -12.77 -38.12
N PHE A 375 -15.67 -13.70 -38.85
CA PHE A 375 -14.97 -13.45 -40.10
C PHE A 375 -15.71 -14.08 -41.28
N ASN A 376 -16.04 -13.29 -42.29
CA ASN A 376 -16.55 -13.75 -43.56
C ASN A 376 -15.39 -14.00 -44.54
N LYS A 377 -15.33 -15.20 -45.11
CA LYS A 377 -14.23 -15.65 -46.00
C LYS A 377 -14.69 -15.95 -47.42
N GLU A 378 -15.97 -16.24 -47.61
CA GLU A 378 -16.48 -16.84 -48.84
C GLU A 378 -17.68 -16.08 -49.42
N ASN A 379 -18.53 -15.49 -48.59
CA ASN A 379 -19.77 -14.88 -49.07
C ASN A 379 -19.51 -13.47 -49.60
N LYS A 380 -19.67 -13.28 -50.91
CA LYS A 380 -19.47 -11.98 -51.55
C LYS A 380 -20.56 -10.94 -51.21
N ASP A 381 -21.69 -11.37 -50.67
CA ASP A 381 -22.75 -10.49 -50.19
C ASP A 381 -22.64 -10.28 -48.67
N PHE A 382 -21.68 -9.45 -48.27
CA PHE A 382 -21.46 -9.09 -46.88
C PHE A 382 -22.65 -8.34 -46.27
N VAL A 383 -23.38 -7.57 -47.09
CA VAL A 383 -24.57 -6.82 -46.65
C VAL A 383 -25.67 -7.78 -46.18
N SER A 384 -25.88 -8.89 -46.89
CA SER A 384 -26.80 -9.94 -46.45
C SER A 384 -26.41 -10.54 -45.10
N ILE A 385 -25.11 -10.73 -44.83
CA ILE A 385 -24.63 -11.20 -43.52
C ILE A 385 -24.97 -10.18 -42.43
N GLN A 386 -24.64 -8.90 -42.66
CA GLN A 386 -24.93 -7.82 -41.72
C GLN A 386 -26.43 -7.74 -41.39
N GLN A 387 -27.30 -7.88 -42.40
CA GLN A 387 -28.75 -7.90 -42.23
C GLN A 387 -29.24 -9.10 -41.42
N ASN A 388 -28.72 -10.30 -41.71
CA ASN A 388 -29.06 -11.52 -40.98
C ASN A 388 -28.70 -11.41 -39.50
N VAL A 389 -27.49 -10.95 -39.19
CA VAL A 389 -27.02 -10.77 -37.81
C VAL A 389 -27.80 -9.66 -37.10
N LEU A 390 -28.08 -8.54 -37.76
CA LEU A 390 -28.90 -7.47 -37.18
C LEU A 390 -30.33 -7.94 -36.90
N SER A 391 -30.94 -8.71 -37.79
CA SER A 391 -32.28 -9.29 -37.60
C SER A 391 -32.31 -10.23 -36.39
N TRP A 392 -31.24 -11.01 -36.21
CA TRP A 392 -31.08 -11.87 -35.05
C TRP A 392 -30.92 -11.07 -33.76
N ILE A 393 -30.05 -10.05 -33.75
CA ILE A 393 -29.84 -9.17 -32.59
C ILE A 393 -31.15 -8.50 -32.17
N LYS A 394 -31.95 -8.00 -33.12
CA LYS A 394 -33.24 -7.37 -32.82
C LYS A 394 -34.24 -8.31 -32.14
N SER A 395 -34.18 -9.60 -32.46
CA SER A 395 -35.09 -10.61 -31.90
C SER A 395 -34.64 -11.12 -30.54
N ASN A 396 -33.33 -11.16 -30.29
CA ASN A 396 -32.75 -11.86 -29.12
C ASN A 396 -32.12 -10.93 -28.08
N ALA A 397 -31.74 -9.70 -28.44
CA ALA A 397 -31.10 -8.77 -27.51
C ALA A 397 -32.13 -7.92 -26.75
N LYS A 398 -31.96 -7.86 -25.42
CA LYS A 398 -32.74 -6.98 -24.54
C LYS A 398 -32.47 -5.51 -24.84
N ARG A 399 -31.21 -5.19 -25.18
CA ARG A 399 -30.77 -3.87 -25.64
C ARG A 399 -29.63 -4.05 -26.63
N TYR A 400 -29.56 -3.20 -27.65
CA TYR A 400 -28.39 -3.14 -28.52
C TYR A 400 -28.10 -1.70 -28.96
N GLU A 401 -26.85 -1.45 -29.31
CA GLU A 401 -26.36 -0.20 -29.87
C GLU A 401 -25.51 -0.52 -31.10
N VAL A 402 -25.77 0.15 -32.23
CA VAL A 402 -24.95 0.05 -33.44
C VAL A 402 -23.78 1.02 -33.29
N LYS A 403 -22.56 0.49 -33.19
CA LYS A 403 -21.34 1.32 -33.10
C LYS A 403 -20.83 1.68 -34.48
N ASN A 404 -20.79 0.70 -35.37
CA ASN A 404 -20.46 0.82 -36.78
C ASN A 404 -21.33 -0.17 -37.56
N GLY A 405 -21.45 -0.03 -38.89
CA GLY A 405 -22.33 -0.88 -39.72
C GLY A 405 -22.10 -2.40 -39.59
N ASN A 406 -20.96 -2.81 -39.03
CA ASN A 406 -20.55 -4.18 -38.77
C ASN A 406 -20.22 -4.48 -37.30
N ILE A 407 -20.51 -3.56 -36.36
CA ILE A 407 -20.18 -3.71 -34.93
C ILE A 407 -21.36 -3.29 -34.06
N TRP A 408 -21.73 -4.18 -33.15
CA TRP A 408 -22.84 -3.99 -32.20
C TRP A 408 -22.36 -4.21 -30.77
N SER A 409 -22.89 -3.40 -29.86
CA SER A 409 -22.83 -3.68 -28.43
C SER A 409 -24.22 -4.11 -27.98
N CYS A 410 -24.34 -5.35 -27.50
CA CYS A 410 -25.60 -5.98 -27.15
C CYS A 410 -25.64 -6.31 -25.67
N VAL A 411 -26.85 -6.33 -25.11
CA VAL A 411 -27.14 -6.92 -23.80
C VAL A 411 -28.08 -8.09 -24.05
N LEU A 412 -27.56 -9.30 -23.87
CA LEU A 412 -28.28 -10.56 -24.02
C LEU A 412 -28.67 -11.07 -22.63
N HIS A 413 -29.85 -11.68 -22.52
CA HIS A 413 -30.29 -12.31 -21.28
C HIS A 413 -29.95 -13.80 -21.31
N ARG A 414 -29.33 -14.30 -20.24
CA ARG A 414 -28.90 -15.67 -20.10
C ARG A 414 -29.86 -16.42 -19.17
N GLU A 415 -30.66 -17.33 -19.72
CA GLU A 415 -31.76 -17.97 -18.98
C GLU A 415 -31.30 -18.91 -17.85
N ASP A 416 -30.19 -19.62 -18.05
CA ASP A 416 -29.64 -20.61 -17.10
C ASP A 416 -29.14 -20.01 -15.78
N THR A 417 -28.63 -18.78 -15.83
CA THR A 417 -28.08 -18.03 -14.69
C THR A 417 -28.96 -16.85 -14.30
N ASN A 418 -29.99 -16.54 -15.10
CA ASN A 418 -30.88 -15.39 -14.96
C ASN A 418 -30.10 -14.07 -14.84
N THR A 419 -29.08 -13.89 -15.70
CA THR A 419 -28.21 -12.71 -15.72
C THR A 419 -28.18 -12.03 -17.10
N ASP A 420 -27.92 -10.72 -17.10
CA ASP A 420 -27.71 -9.96 -18.33
C ASP A 420 -26.20 -9.90 -18.64
N VAL A 421 -25.83 -10.23 -19.88
CA VAL A 421 -24.44 -10.25 -20.36
C VAL A 421 -24.27 -9.24 -21.49
N GLN A 422 -23.25 -8.40 -21.37
CA GLN A 422 -22.84 -7.47 -22.42
C GLN A 422 -21.96 -8.21 -23.43
N VAL A 423 -22.38 -8.22 -24.69
CA VAL A 423 -21.69 -8.90 -25.79
C VAL A 423 -21.36 -7.90 -26.89
N ALA A 424 -20.08 -7.75 -27.22
CA ALA A 424 -19.66 -7.04 -28.43
C ALA A 424 -19.67 -8.01 -29.61
N ILE A 425 -20.50 -7.74 -30.63
CA ILE A 425 -20.57 -8.57 -31.83
C ILE A 425 -19.94 -7.76 -32.96
N ALA A 426 -18.92 -8.32 -33.61
CA ALA A 426 -18.23 -7.68 -34.73
C ALA A 426 -18.11 -8.62 -35.92
N LEU A 427 -18.37 -8.10 -37.12
CA LEU A 427 -18.22 -8.79 -38.39
C LEU A 427 -17.07 -8.18 -39.19
N TYR A 428 -16.20 -9.03 -39.73
CA TYR A 428 -15.09 -8.63 -40.59
C TYR A 428 -15.12 -9.42 -41.90
N ASP A 429 -14.94 -8.74 -43.03
CA ASP A 429 -14.91 -9.33 -44.36
C ASP A 429 -13.48 -9.50 -44.85
N ILE A 430 -13.04 -10.75 -44.95
CA ILE A 430 -11.73 -11.15 -45.48
C ILE A 430 -11.88 -12.00 -46.75
N THR A 431 -13.02 -11.87 -47.44
CA THR A 431 -13.28 -12.51 -48.74
C THR A 431 -12.34 -11.95 -49.83
N ILE A 432 -11.88 -12.81 -50.75
CA ILE A 432 -11.02 -12.44 -51.89
C ILE A 432 -11.82 -12.34 -53.19
#